data_AF-A0A166D1F8-F1
#
_entry.id   AF-A0A166D1F8-F1
#
_cell.length_a   1.000
_cell.length_b   1.000
_cell.length_c   1.000
_cell.angle_alpha   90.00
_cell.angle_beta   90.00
_cell.angle_gamma   90.00
#
_symmetry.space_group_name_H-M   'P 1'
#
loop_
_entity.id
_entity.type
_entity.pdbx_description
1 polymer ?
#
loop_
_entity_poly.entity_id
_entity_poly.type
_entity_poly.pdbx_seq_one_letter_code
_entity_poly.pdbx_strand_id
1 'polypeptide(L)'
;MNFNKQTIKTHIKKIRKEIGHEDSDINIIELKFKEDKKELWIIVPDRPDKSAIIGKGGWVVGRLKEELEINKIHVESYSDYILKKYQMELSLNAIDSFISKNPQNKNPLNNLKKLLELRINDIYEFDFNSYFKTIDDNHEKKQIEKNHQAIVAISGGVDSSFSLILAKYLGFNPIAITVDPGTIILPNQFRINIDNLCKKLKVKHEYLKADSKEVIENALAGRFHPCGRCSNIIEETLFKYAIKHNINIVIFGDMLSTGSQCITKHKADCTELNNNYKSKNEYNTLNSYQNHELSELYRLNLPATLSIGKEEIKNTTKYFNIKSIPGFGCPLLFEVHKKYPHMKKFSIQRILRETRSGALEPGQALDLIWSFYKKS
;
A
#
# COMPACT_ATOMS: atom_id res chain seq x y z
N MET A 1 22.13 -27.97 8.28
CA MET A 1 21.14 -28.87 7.63
C MET A 1 21.21 -28.61 6.14
N ASN A 2 21.36 -29.63 5.28
CA ASN A 2 21.48 -29.38 3.84
C ASN A 2 20.07 -29.37 3.21
N PHE A 3 19.55 -28.18 2.91
CA PHE A 3 18.21 -28.01 2.32
C PHE A 3 18.24 -28.32 0.83
N ASN A 4 18.25 -29.60 0.48
CA ASN A 4 18.09 -30.02 -0.91
C ASN A 4 16.62 -30.36 -1.23
N LYS A 5 16.25 -30.24 -2.51
CA LYS A 5 14.87 -30.46 -2.99
C LYS A 5 14.36 -31.85 -2.64
N GLN A 6 15.20 -32.88 -2.75
CA GLN A 6 14.80 -34.26 -2.51
C GLN A 6 14.47 -34.50 -1.03
N THR A 7 15.30 -33.98 -0.12
CA THR A 7 15.08 -34.05 1.32
C THR A 7 13.79 -33.37 1.72
N ILE A 8 13.51 -32.16 1.19
CA ILE A 8 12.26 -31.45 1.45
C ILE A 8 11.04 -32.23 0.92
N LYS A 9 11.12 -32.75 -0.31
CA LYS A 9 10.05 -33.59 -0.88
C LYS A 9 9.79 -34.83 -0.01
N THR A 10 10.83 -35.51 0.47
CA THR A 10 10.68 -36.68 1.34
C THR A 10 10.02 -36.33 2.67
N HIS A 11 10.41 -35.24 3.33
CA HIS A 11 9.75 -34.78 4.56
C HIS A 11 8.28 -34.46 4.32
N ILE A 12 7.97 -33.74 3.24
CA ILE A 12 6.59 -33.42 2.88
C ILE A 12 5.77 -34.70 2.64
N LYS A 13 6.30 -35.67 1.88
CA LYS A 13 5.61 -36.96 1.63
C LYS A 13 5.39 -37.75 2.92
N LYS A 14 6.38 -37.77 3.82
CA LYS A 14 6.27 -38.39 5.15
C LYS A 14 5.14 -37.73 5.97
N ILE A 15 5.19 -36.41 6.15
CA ILE A 15 4.20 -35.64 6.92
C ILE A 15 2.80 -35.85 6.35
N ARG A 16 2.64 -35.82 5.02
CA ARG A 16 1.35 -36.06 4.35
C ARG A 16 0.77 -37.44 4.69
N LYS A 17 1.60 -38.49 4.70
CA LYS A 17 1.16 -39.84 5.07
C LYS A 17 0.73 -39.91 6.54
N GLU A 18 1.49 -39.27 7.44
CA GLU A 18 1.17 -39.23 8.87
C GLU A 18 -0.18 -38.56 9.17
N ILE A 19 -0.55 -37.53 8.41
CA ILE A 19 -1.85 -36.85 8.55
C ILE A 19 -2.99 -37.52 7.76
N GLY A 20 -2.75 -38.68 7.15
CA GLY A 20 -3.77 -39.43 6.38
C GLY A 20 -4.10 -38.83 5.02
N HIS A 21 -3.19 -38.05 4.43
CA HIS A 21 -3.35 -37.53 3.07
C HIS A 21 -2.75 -38.47 2.03
N GLU A 22 -3.36 -38.48 0.84
CA GLU A 22 -2.84 -39.19 -0.32
C GLU A 22 -1.44 -38.69 -0.71
N ASP A 23 -0.61 -39.62 -1.18
CA ASP A 23 0.67 -39.28 -1.77
C ASP A 23 0.42 -38.43 -3.02
N SER A 24 1.16 -37.33 -3.14
CA SER A 24 1.02 -36.41 -4.25
C SER A 24 2.43 -36.15 -4.75
N ASP A 25 2.61 -36.27 -6.06
CA ASP A 25 3.91 -35.95 -6.62
C ASP A 25 4.05 -34.43 -6.72
N ILE A 26 5.00 -33.91 -5.94
CA ILE A 26 5.18 -32.48 -5.73
C ILE A 26 6.42 -32.03 -6.48
N ASN A 27 6.31 -30.91 -7.19
CA ASN A 27 7.40 -30.29 -7.90
C ASN A 27 7.91 -29.04 -7.18
N ILE A 28 9.24 -28.92 -7.09
CA ILE A 28 9.93 -27.78 -6.49
C ILE A 28 10.93 -27.25 -7.53
N ILE A 29 10.69 -26.04 -8.00
CA ILE A 29 11.57 -25.33 -8.94
C ILE A 29 12.82 -24.87 -8.23
N GLU A 30 12.68 -24.30 -7.03
CA GLU A 30 13.80 -23.68 -6.32
C GLU A 30 13.55 -23.70 -4.80
N LEU A 31 14.64 -23.82 -4.05
CA LEU A 31 14.66 -23.62 -2.60
C LEU A 31 15.60 -22.49 -2.29
N LYS A 32 15.17 -21.54 -1.46
CA LYS A 32 16.03 -20.47 -0.96
C LYS A 32 15.96 -20.47 0.56
N PHE A 33 17.11 -20.64 1.21
CA PHE A 33 17.20 -20.63 2.67
C PHE A 33 17.96 -19.40 3.14
N LYS A 34 17.33 -18.61 4.01
CA LYS A 34 17.94 -17.46 4.68
C LYS A 34 18.36 -17.87 6.09
N GLU A 35 19.65 -18.09 6.28
CA GLU A 35 20.21 -18.61 7.52
C GLU A 35 20.07 -17.64 8.70
N ASP A 36 20.25 -16.35 8.45
CA ASP A 36 20.12 -15.27 9.43
C ASP A 36 18.71 -15.21 10.07
N LYS A 37 17.67 -15.46 9.28
CA LYS A 37 16.27 -15.44 9.74
C LYS A 37 15.70 -16.83 10.01
N LYS A 38 16.44 -17.90 9.68
CA LYS A 38 15.93 -19.28 9.59
C LYS A 38 14.63 -19.35 8.78
N GLU A 39 14.61 -18.77 7.60
CA GLU A 39 13.43 -18.76 6.70
C GLU A 39 13.70 -19.60 5.45
N LEU A 40 12.75 -20.45 5.07
CA LEU A 40 12.82 -21.28 3.86
C LEU A 40 11.75 -20.86 2.86
N TRP A 41 12.16 -20.54 1.64
CA TRP A 41 11.27 -20.32 0.50
C TRP A 41 11.26 -21.56 -0.38
N ILE A 42 10.06 -22.05 -0.68
CA ILE A 42 9.80 -23.19 -1.55
C ILE A 42 9.05 -22.67 -2.76
N ILE A 43 9.75 -22.56 -3.90
CA ILE A 43 9.17 -22.09 -5.15
C ILE A 43 8.72 -23.30 -5.96
N VAL A 44 7.45 -23.33 -6.30
CA VAL A 44 6.80 -24.43 -7.02
C VAL A 44 6.25 -23.96 -8.37
N PRO A 45 6.01 -24.86 -9.34
CA PRO A 45 5.45 -24.49 -10.63
C PRO A 45 4.11 -23.76 -10.55
N ASP A 46 3.16 -24.30 -9.79
CA ASP A 46 1.77 -23.86 -9.82
C ASP A 46 1.05 -23.94 -8.47
N ARG A 47 -0.25 -23.65 -8.48
CA ARG A 47 -1.12 -23.65 -7.29
C ARG A 47 -1.42 -25.05 -6.75
N PRO A 48 -1.66 -26.08 -7.57
CA PRO A 48 -1.72 -27.47 -7.12
C PRO A 48 -0.51 -27.88 -6.27
N ASP A 49 0.71 -27.65 -6.75
CA ASP A 49 1.92 -27.96 -5.99
C ASP A 49 1.98 -27.13 -4.69
N LYS A 50 1.69 -25.83 -4.75
CA LYS A 50 1.67 -24.94 -3.56
C LYS A 50 0.69 -25.46 -2.51
N SER A 51 -0.50 -25.87 -2.95
CA SER A 51 -1.55 -26.42 -2.08
C SER A 51 -1.16 -27.78 -1.49
N ALA A 52 -0.47 -28.63 -2.26
CA ALA A 52 0.01 -29.91 -1.80
C ALA A 52 1.10 -29.79 -0.71
N ILE A 53 1.99 -28.80 -0.83
CA ILE A 53 3.03 -28.49 0.17
C ILE A 53 2.43 -27.82 1.41
N ILE A 54 1.49 -26.88 1.25
CA ILE A 54 0.82 -26.24 2.39
C ILE A 54 -0.01 -27.26 3.17
N GLY A 55 -0.72 -28.15 2.45
CA GLY A 55 -1.63 -29.13 3.04
C GLY A 55 -2.96 -28.52 3.49
N LYS A 56 -3.95 -29.38 3.76
CA LYS A 56 -5.26 -28.95 4.25
C LYS A 56 -5.08 -28.20 5.58
N GLY A 57 -5.62 -26.99 5.67
CA GLY A 57 -5.49 -26.14 6.85
C GLY A 57 -4.06 -25.70 7.18
N GLY A 58 -3.10 -25.83 6.26
CA GLY A 58 -1.70 -25.47 6.53
C GLY A 58 -0.91 -26.47 7.37
N TRP A 59 -1.45 -27.67 7.59
CA TRP A 59 -0.84 -28.67 8.48
C TRP A 59 0.54 -29.15 8.02
N VAL A 60 0.71 -29.38 6.73
CA VAL A 60 1.94 -29.97 6.19
C VAL A 60 3.09 -28.99 6.35
N VAL A 61 2.89 -27.74 5.93
CA VAL A 61 3.91 -26.69 6.09
C VAL A 61 4.16 -26.34 7.55
N GLY A 62 3.13 -26.40 8.40
CA GLY A 62 3.25 -26.19 9.85
C GLY A 62 4.15 -27.23 10.52
N ARG A 63 3.91 -28.52 10.24
CA ARG A 63 4.75 -29.62 10.73
C ARG A 63 6.15 -29.59 10.14
N LEU A 64 6.27 -29.31 8.84
CA LEU A 64 7.57 -29.20 8.18
C LEU A 64 8.43 -28.10 8.82
N LYS A 65 7.81 -26.99 9.21
CA LYS A 65 8.48 -25.90 9.93
C LYS A 65 9.00 -26.36 11.30
N GLU A 66 8.20 -27.13 12.04
CA GLU A 66 8.58 -27.70 13.34
C GLU A 66 9.74 -28.71 13.19
N GLU A 67 9.61 -29.68 12.26
CA GLU A 67 10.63 -30.72 12.05
C GLU A 67 11.98 -30.16 11.57
N LEU A 68 11.97 -29.07 10.79
CA LEU A 68 13.18 -28.43 10.28
C LEU A 68 13.74 -27.35 11.21
N GLU A 69 13.11 -27.08 12.35
CA GLU A 69 13.50 -26.03 13.31
C GLU A 69 13.70 -24.64 12.67
N ILE A 70 12.85 -24.32 11.69
CA ILE A 70 12.87 -23.05 10.97
C ILE A 70 11.78 -22.10 11.47
N ASN A 71 12.05 -20.81 11.43
CA ASN A 71 11.12 -19.81 11.95
C ASN A 71 9.90 -19.65 11.04
N LYS A 72 10.10 -19.73 9.72
CA LYS A 72 9.04 -19.53 8.74
C LYS A 72 9.33 -20.28 7.44
N ILE A 73 8.26 -20.83 6.85
CA ILE A 73 8.29 -21.37 5.48
C ILE A 73 7.37 -20.53 4.61
N HIS A 74 7.89 -20.09 3.48
CA HIS A 74 7.15 -19.45 2.41
C HIS A 74 6.99 -20.46 1.28
N VAL A 75 5.76 -20.68 0.82
CA VAL A 75 5.49 -21.53 -0.33
C VAL A 75 4.90 -20.65 -1.42
N GLU A 76 5.63 -20.48 -2.52
CA GLU A 76 5.24 -19.57 -3.59
C GLU A 76 5.12 -20.26 -4.92
N SER A 77 4.07 -19.93 -5.67
CA SER A 77 3.91 -20.46 -7.02
C SER A 77 4.68 -19.56 -8.01
N TYR A 78 5.28 -20.17 -9.02
CA TYR A 78 5.99 -19.43 -10.05
C TYR A 78 5.04 -18.57 -10.87
N SER A 79 3.76 -18.96 -10.98
CA SER A 79 2.73 -18.08 -11.54
C SER A 79 2.54 -16.77 -10.76
N ASP A 80 2.60 -16.80 -9.41
CA ASP A 80 2.52 -15.59 -8.59
C ASP A 80 3.78 -14.70 -8.80
N TYR A 81 4.95 -15.31 -8.98
CA TYR A 81 6.19 -14.60 -9.34
C TYR A 81 6.05 -13.84 -10.68
N ILE A 82 5.63 -14.54 -11.74
CA ILE A 82 5.47 -13.97 -13.08
C ILE A 82 4.49 -12.80 -13.04
N LEU A 83 3.37 -12.95 -12.33
CA LEU A 83 2.36 -11.90 -12.22
C LEU A 83 2.93 -10.65 -11.53
N LYS A 84 3.63 -10.78 -10.41
CA LYS A 84 4.27 -9.64 -9.72
C LYS A 84 5.31 -8.96 -10.60
N LYS A 85 6.16 -9.76 -11.28
CA LYS A 85 7.16 -9.25 -12.22
C LYS A 85 6.50 -8.42 -13.32
N TYR A 86 5.51 -9.00 -13.99
CA TYR A 86 4.78 -8.36 -15.08
C TYR A 86 4.11 -7.04 -14.65
N GLN A 87 3.46 -7.03 -13.48
CA GLN A 87 2.87 -5.80 -12.93
C GLN A 87 3.93 -4.71 -12.69
N MET A 88 5.07 -5.05 -12.10
CA MET A 88 6.13 -4.07 -11.86
C MET A 88 6.78 -3.57 -13.14
N GLU A 89 6.95 -4.42 -14.16
CA GLU A 89 7.43 -4.01 -15.50
C GLU A 89 6.44 -3.03 -16.17
N LEU A 90 5.13 -3.27 -16.05
CA LEU A 90 4.11 -2.31 -16.51
C LEU A 90 4.18 -0.99 -15.73
N SER A 91 4.41 -1.04 -14.42
CA SER A 91 4.61 0.16 -13.60
C SER A 91 5.88 0.92 -13.98
N LEU A 92 6.97 0.22 -14.27
CA LEU A 92 8.22 0.81 -14.76
C LEU A 92 7.98 1.59 -16.06
N ASN A 93 7.29 0.98 -17.02
CA ASN A 93 6.93 1.63 -18.29
C ASN A 93 6.04 2.87 -18.09
N ALA A 94 5.08 2.81 -17.16
CA ALA A 94 4.21 3.94 -16.84
C ALA A 94 4.99 5.11 -16.22
N ILE A 95 5.89 4.82 -15.29
CA ILE A 95 6.77 5.82 -14.66
C ILE A 95 7.73 6.42 -15.69
N ASP A 96 8.32 5.61 -16.57
CA ASP A 96 9.22 6.09 -17.63
C ASP A 96 8.52 7.01 -18.63
N SER A 97 7.32 6.63 -19.06
CA SER A 97 6.50 7.49 -19.93
C SER A 97 6.14 8.81 -19.24
N PHE A 98 5.85 8.77 -17.94
CA PHE A 98 5.54 9.95 -17.15
C PHE A 98 6.75 10.88 -17.02
N ILE A 99 7.92 10.35 -16.65
CA ILE A 99 9.17 11.12 -16.51
C ILE A 99 9.52 11.83 -17.81
N SER A 100 9.36 11.14 -18.95
CA SER A 100 9.64 11.70 -20.28
C SER A 100 8.75 12.90 -20.63
N LYS A 101 7.51 12.92 -20.11
CA LYS A 101 6.54 14.01 -20.31
C LYS A 101 6.63 15.12 -19.26
N ASN A 102 7.18 14.83 -18.07
CA ASN A 102 7.16 15.73 -16.92
C ASN A 102 8.57 15.89 -16.29
N PRO A 103 9.46 16.70 -16.89
CA PRO A 103 10.85 16.82 -16.43
C PRO A 103 11.01 17.49 -15.06
N GLN A 104 9.97 18.16 -14.53
CA GLN A 104 10.04 18.93 -13.28
C GLN A 104 10.26 18.06 -12.02
N ASN A 105 9.88 16.78 -12.04
CA ASN A 105 9.96 15.86 -10.88
C ASN A 105 10.96 14.71 -11.09
N LYS A 106 11.98 14.94 -11.92
CA LYS A 106 12.83 13.88 -12.48
C LYS A 106 13.58 13.10 -11.40
N ASN A 107 14.05 13.75 -10.34
CA ASN A 107 14.90 13.12 -9.33
C ASN A 107 14.17 12.05 -8.48
N PRO A 108 13.07 12.36 -7.78
CA PRO A 108 12.38 11.34 -6.97
C PRO A 108 11.76 10.22 -7.80
N LEU A 109 11.29 10.52 -9.02
CA LEU A 109 10.74 9.51 -9.92
C LEU A 109 11.81 8.60 -10.54
N ASN A 110 13.00 9.12 -10.84
CA ASN A 110 14.14 8.29 -11.20
C ASN A 110 14.57 7.37 -10.05
N ASN A 111 14.49 7.85 -8.80
CA ASN A 111 14.76 6.99 -7.64
C ASN A 111 13.71 5.88 -7.52
N LEU A 112 12.44 6.18 -7.79
CA LEU A 112 11.36 5.19 -7.84
C LEU A 112 11.59 4.18 -8.96
N LYS A 113 12.02 4.64 -10.15
CA LYS A 113 12.42 3.78 -11.28
C LYS A 113 13.54 2.82 -10.88
N LYS A 114 14.64 3.33 -10.30
CA LYS A 114 15.75 2.51 -9.83
C LYS A 114 15.31 1.49 -8.76
N LEU A 115 14.44 1.90 -7.84
CA LEU A 115 13.88 0.99 -6.83
C LEU A 115 13.03 -0.12 -7.48
N LEU A 116 12.23 0.21 -8.50
CA LEU A 116 11.47 -0.78 -9.27
C LEU A 116 12.40 -1.79 -9.95
N GLU A 117 13.46 -1.32 -10.62
CA GLU A 117 14.45 -2.18 -11.28
C GLU A 117 15.13 -3.13 -10.29
N LEU A 118 15.56 -2.61 -9.12
CA LEU A 118 16.12 -3.43 -8.04
C LEU A 118 15.14 -4.51 -7.58
N ARG A 119 13.87 -4.13 -7.37
CA ARG A 119 12.83 -5.06 -6.89
C ARG A 119 12.43 -6.09 -7.96
N ILE A 120 12.38 -5.72 -9.23
CA ILE A 120 12.10 -6.66 -10.35
C ILE A 120 13.19 -7.74 -10.42
N ASN A 121 14.45 -7.37 -10.18
CA ASN A 121 15.57 -8.31 -10.17
C ASN A 121 15.59 -9.19 -8.92
N ASP A 122 14.95 -8.76 -7.82
CA ASP A 122 14.93 -9.47 -6.55
C ASP A 122 13.55 -9.48 -5.87
N ILE A 123 12.55 -10.10 -6.52
CA ILE A 123 11.14 -10.01 -6.07
C ILE A 123 10.92 -10.57 -4.66
N TYR A 124 11.65 -11.61 -4.28
CA TYR A 124 11.42 -12.35 -3.03
C TYR A 124 12.38 -11.98 -1.91
N GLU A 125 13.60 -11.53 -2.21
CA GLU A 125 14.58 -11.24 -1.18
C GLU A 125 14.71 -9.75 -0.87
N PHE A 126 14.14 -8.88 -1.71
CA PHE A 126 14.16 -7.45 -1.51
C PHE A 126 13.59 -7.05 -0.15
N ASP A 127 14.42 -6.36 0.65
CA ASP A 127 14.05 -5.87 1.98
C ASP A 127 14.13 -4.35 2.03
N PHE A 128 12.99 -3.70 2.30
CA PHE A 128 12.90 -2.24 2.37
C PHE A 128 13.75 -1.65 3.49
N ASN A 129 13.92 -2.37 4.61
CA ASN A 129 14.68 -1.83 5.74
C ASN A 129 16.17 -1.76 5.41
N SER A 130 16.68 -2.79 4.75
CA SER A 130 18.04 -2.83 4.19
C SER A 130 18.22 -1.73 3.15
N TYR A 131 17.24 -1.54 2.25
CA TYR A 131 17.25 -0.45 1.28
C TYR A 131 17.32 0.94 1.94
N PHE A 132 16.49 1.20 2.96
CA PHE A 132 16.49 2.46 3.70
C PHE A 132 17.80 2.68 4.47
N LYS A 133 18.33 1.62 5.10
CA LYS A 133 19.60 1.68 5.81
C LYS A 133 20.75 2.03 4.87
N THR A 134 20.83 1.44 3.68
CA THR A 134 21.85 1.79 2.68
C THR A 134 21.79 3.27 2.29
N ILE A 135 20.59 3.85 2.18
CA ILE A 135 20.43 5.29 1.91
C ILE A 135 20.93 6.13 3.09
N ASP A 136 20.58 5.75 4.32
CA ASP A 136 21.00 6.47 5.52
C ASP A 136 22.54 6.38 5.73
N ASP A 137 23.13 5.20 5.54
CA ASP A 137 24.55 4.91 5.75
C ASP A 137 25.46 5.58 4.71
N ASN A 138 25.05 5.62 3.45
CA ASN A 138 25.87 6.20 2.38
C ASN A 138 26.06 7.71 2.52
N HIS A 139 25.39 8.37 3.49
CA HIS A 139 25.24 9.83 3.53
C HIS A 139 25.01 10.41 2.14
N GLU A 140 24.33 9.64 1.27
CA GLU A 140 23.80 10.17 0.04
C GLU A 140 22.77 11.17 0.54
N LYS A 141 23.22 12.42 0.67
CA LYS A 141 22.40 13.58 0.41
C LYS A 141 21.94 13.41 -1.04
N LYS A 142 21.07 12.42 -1.31
CA LYS A 142 20.12 12.49 -2.41
C LYS A 142 19.65 13.93 -2.34
N GLN A 143 19.85 14.70 -3.40
CA GLN A 143 19.49 16.10 -3.41
C GLN A 143 18.03 16.17 -3.00
N ILE A 144 17.79 16.43 -1.71
CA ILE A 144 16.44 16.59 -1.19
C ILE A 144 16.04 17.88 -1.86
N GLU A 145 15.11 17.77 -2.81
CA GLU A 145 14.59 18.92 -3.51
C GLU A 145 14.24 19.98 -2.47
N LYS A 146 14.79 21.19 -2.63
CA LYS A 146 14.53 22.29 -1.69
C LYS A 146 13.03 22.57 -1.60
N ASN A 147 12.30 22.28 -2.68
CA ASN A 147 10.86 22.43 -2.80
C ASN A 147 10.12 21.10 -2.60
N HIS A 148 8.92 21.18 -2.05
CA HIS A 148 8.03 20.02 -1.93
C HIS A 148 7.59 19.50 -3.31
N GLN A 149 7.90 18.25 -3.64
CA GLN A 149 7.59 17.65 -4.95
C GLN A 149 6.28 16.86 -4.96
N ALA A 150 5.76 16.50 -3.79
CA ALA A 150 4.53 15.75 -3.66
C ALA A 150 3.80 16.03 -2.35
N ILE A 151 2.51 15.78 -2.36
CA ILE A 151 1.70 15.61 -1.15
C ILE A 151 1.50 14.13 -0.91
N VAL A 152 1.51 13.70 0.35
CA VAL A 152 1.16 12.33 0.74
C VAL A 152 -0.11 12.36 1.58
N ALA A 153 -1.14 11.65 1.12
CA ALA A 153 -2.36 11.42 1.89
C ALA A 153 -2.06 10.46 3.05
N ILE A 154 -2.11 10.95 4.30
CA ILE A 154 -1.84 10.13 5.49
C ILE A 154 -3.08 9.96 6.37
N SER A 155 -3.41 8.70 6.66
CA SER A 155 -4.56 8.29 7.48
C SER A 155 -4.18 7.70 8.83
N GLY A 156 -2.90 7.44 9.10
CA GLY A 156 -2.41 6.76 10.32
C GLY A 156 -2.49 5.24 10.28
N GLY A 157 -3.00 4.68 9.17
CA GLY A 157 -2.90 3.26 8.87
C GLY A 157 -1.54 2.88 8.29
N VAL A 158 -1.25 1.58 8.24
CA VAL A 158 0.07 1.08 7.79
C VAL A 158 0.36 1.41 6.32
N ASP A 159 -0.63 1.40 5.43
CA ASP A 159 -0.39 1.60 3.99
C ASP A 159 0.00 3.05 3.67
N SER A 160 -0.76 4.01 4.19
CA SER A 160 -0.46 5.43 4.01
C SER A 160 0.82 5.84 4.75
N SER A 161 1.11 5.21 5.89
CA SER A 161 2.38 5.37 6.60
C SER A 161 3.55 4.88 5.77
N PHE A 162 3.44 3.71 5.13
CA PHE A 162 4.46 3.19 4.22
C PHE A 162 4.68 4.12 3.03
N SER A 163 3.61 4.65 2.41
CA SER A 163 3.73 5.64 1.34
C SER A 163 4.50 6.89 1.78
N LEU A 164 4.28 7.39 3.00
CA LEU A 164 5.00 8.55 3.51
C LEU A 164 6.50 8.25 3.73
N ILE A 165 6.81 7.11 4.36
CA ILE A 165 8.18 6.65 4.57
C ILE A 165 8.89 6.55 3.22
N LEU A 166 8.31 5.81 2.28
CA LEU A 166 8.91 5.59 0.98
C LEU A 166 9.08 6.90 0.20
N ALA A 167 8.06 7.77 0.17
CA ALA A 167 8.16 9.08 -0.49
C ALA A 167 9.31 9.93 0.06
N LYS A 168 9.54 9.90 1.39
CA LYS A 168 10.67 10.58 2.02
C LYS A 168 12.02 10.03 1.52
N TYR A 169 12.21 8.71 1.56
CA TYR A 169 13.46 8.04 1.14
C TYR A 169 13.73 8.10 -0.37
N LEU A 170 12.67 8.27 -1.18
CA LEU A 170 12.79 8.52 -2.61
C LEU A 170 13.16 9.98 -2.93
N GLY A 171 13.08 10.89 -1.97
CA GLY A 171 13.47 12.29 -2.14
C GLY A 171 12.35 13.21 -2.61
N PHE A 172 11.07 12.84 -2.47
CA PHE A 172 9.94 13.70 -2.83
C PHE A 172 9.81 14.95 -1.94
N ASN A 173 10.53 15.00 -0.81
CA ASN A 173 10.36 16.02 0.22
C ASN A 173 8.87 16.33 0.50
N PRO A 174 8.06 15.31 0.87
CA PRO A 174 6.61 15.44 0.81
C PRO A 174 6.06 16.40 1.87
N ILE A 175 4.87 16.95 1.61
CA ILE A 175 3.97 17.45 2.67
C ILE A 175 2.99 16.32 2.99
N ALA A 176 2.97 15.87 4.24
CA ALA A 176 1.96 14.92 4.70
C ALA A 176 0.65 15.68 4.96
N ILE A 177 -0.47 15.19 4.42
CA ILE A 177 -1.78 15.83 4.60
C ILE A 177 -2.76 14.80 5.14
N THR A 178 -3.40 15.15 6.25
CA THR A 178 -4.52 14.38 6.81
C THR A 178 -5.80 15.16 6.62
N VAL A 179 -6.72 14.61 5.83
CA VAL A 179 -8.10 15.10 5.78
C VAL A 179 -8.84 14.56 7.00
N ASP A 180 -9.33 15.46 7.84
CA ASP A 180 -9.98 15.19 9.12
C ASP A 180 -11.50 15.37 9.02
N PRO A 181 -12.24 14.27 8.80
CA PRO A 181 -13.71 14.27 8.80
C PRO A 181 -14.32 14.05 10.20
N GLY A 182 -13.52 14.12 11.26
CA GLY A 182 -13.95 13.92 12.65
C GLY A 182 -13.59 12.55 13.24
N THR A 183 -13.75 12.43 14.56
CA THR A 183 -13.24 11.30 15.37
C THR A 183 -13.91 9.96 15.08
N ILE A 184 -15.14 9.95 14.56
CA ILE A 184 -15.85 8.73 14.16
C ILE A 184 -15.21 8.04 12.94
N ILE A 185 -14.41 8.78 12.16
CA ILE A 185 -13.65 8.24 11.01
C ILE A 185 -12.15 8.24 11.31
N LEU A 186 -11.62 9.27 11.98
CA LEU A 186 -10.21 9.41 12.37
C LEU A 186 -10.03 9.44 13.91
N PRO A 187 -10.03 8.28 14.58
CA PRO A 187 -9.79 8.16 16.02
C PRO A 187 -8.40 8.65 16.45
N ASN A 188 -8.27 8.96 17.74
CA ASN A 188 -7.02 9.45 18.33
C ASN A 188 -5.83 8.51 18.13
N GLN A 189 -6.05 7.19 18.11
CA GLN A 189 -4.97 6.23 17.86
C GLN A 189 -4.31 6.44 16.48
N PHE A 190 -5.10 6.78 15.46
CA PHE A 190 -4.57 7.11 14.14
C PHE A 190 -3.78 8.41 14.17
N ARG A 191 -4.25 9.43 14.89
CA ARG A 191 -3.53 10.70 15.06
C ARG A 191 -2.16 10.50 15.71
N ILE A 192 -2.10 9.70 16.77
CA ILE A 192 -0.84 9.35 17.44
C ILE A 192 0.14 8.70 16.46
N ASN A 193 -0.32 7.77 15.60
CA ASN A 193 0.53 7.18 14.57
C ASN A 193 1.04 8.24 13.58
N ILE A 194 0.16 9.15 13.12
CA ILE A 194 0.49 10.21 12.17
C ILE A 194 1.54 11.17 12.75
N ASP A 195 1.28 11.71 13.94
CA ASP A 195 2.12 12.72 14.58
C ASP A 195 3.52 12.16 14.87
N ASN A 196 3.58 10.94 15.43
CA ASN A 196 4.84 10.27 15.71
C ASN A 196 5.65 10.01 14.43
N LEU A 197 4.99 9.56 13.36
CA LEU A 197 5.66 9.29 12.09
C LEU A 197 6.20 10.57 11.45
N CYS A 198 5.38 11.61 11.36
CA CYS A 198 5.78 12.88 10.77
C CYS A 198 6.93 13.52 11.55
N LYS A 199 6.87 13.46 12.89
CA LYS A 199 7.98 13.90 13.77
C LYS A 199 9.24 13.09 13.54
N LYS A 200 9.14 11.75 13.49
CA LYS A 200 10.30 10.86 13.26
C LYS A 200 10.95 11.09 11.90
N LEU A 201 10.16 11.27 10.85
CA LEU A 201 10.66 11.52 9.49
C LEU A 201 11.05 12.98 9.22
N LYS A 202 10.80 13.90 10.17
CA LYS A 202 10.95 15.35 9.99
C LYS A 202 10.27 15.82 8.70
N VAL A 203 8.99 15.45 8.57
CA VAL A 203 8.14 15.83 7.43
C VAL A 203 7.11 16.84 7.89
N LYS A 204 6.91 17.89 7.09
CA LYS A 204 5.83 18.85 7.30
C LYS A 204 4.48 18.14 7.22
N HIS A 205 3.61 18.40 8.19
CA HIS A 205 2.29 17.78 8.29
C HIS A 205 1.21 18.81 8.56
N GLU A 206 0.06 18.67 7.90
CA GLU A 206 -1.11 19.53 8.11
C GLU A 206 -2.41 18.70 8.19
N TYR A 207 -3.28 19.11 9.12
CA TYR A 207 -4.65 18.63 9.22
C TYR A 207 -5.59 19.57 8.46
N LEU A 208 -6.34 19.04 7.49
CA LEU A 208 -7.37 19.76 6.77
C LEU A 208 -8.73 19.29 7.25
N LYS A 209 -9.57 20.20 7.75
CA LYS A 209 -10.96 19.86 8.08
C LYS A 209 -11.73 19.58 6.79
N ALA A 210 -12.53 18.52 6.79
CA ALA A 210 -13.50 18.24 5.74
C ALA A 210 -14.88 18.10 6.35
N ASP A 211 -15.88 18.76 5.76
CA ASP A 211 -17.27 18.52 6.13
C ASP A 211 -17.70 17.16 5.57
N SER A 212 -17.92 16.21 6.46
CA SER A 212 -18.43 14.88 6.15
C SER A 212 -19.73 14.58 6.87
N LYS A 213 -20.41 15.60 7.41
CA LYS A 213 -21.62 15.44 8.21
C LYS A 213 -22.71 14.70 7.44
N GLU A 214 -22.97 15.12 6.20
CA GLU A 214 -23.96 14.48 5.34
C GLU A 214 -23.61 12.99 5.08
N VAL A 215 -22.33 12.69 4.83
CA VAL A 215 -21.89 11.31 4.59
C VAL A 215 -22.07 10.44 5.84
N ILE A 216 -21.73 10.98 7.00
CA ILE A 216 -21.86 10.31 8.30
C ILE A 216 -23.34 10.03 8.62
N GLU A 217 -24.20 11.05 8.55
CA GLU A 217 -25.62 10.95 8.90
C GLU A 217 -26.35 9.96 7.99
N ASN A 218 -26.16 10.07 6.67
CA ASN A 218 -26.83 9.19 5.72
C ASN A 218 -26.32 7.74 5.79
N ALA A 219 -25.04 7.53 6.09
CA ALA A 219 -24.51 6.20 6.32
C ALA A 219 -25.09 5.57 7.60
N LEU A 220 -25.16 6.34 8.69
CA LEU A 220 -25.77 5.89 9.95
C LEU A 220 -27.28 5.65 9.85
N ALA A 221 -27.95 6.27 8.88
CA ALA A 221 -29.34 6.04 8.52
C ALA A 221 -29.53 4.87 7.52
N GLY A 222 -28.46 4.19 7.12
CA GLY A 222 -28.51 3.02 6.24
C GLY A 222 -28.80 3.32 4.78
N ARG A 223 -28.68 4.58 4.34
CA ARG A 223 -28.94 4.95 2.94
C ARG A 223 -27.87 4.41 2.00
N PHE A 224 -26.63 4.25 2.48
CA PHE A 224 -25.51 3.76 1.68
C PHE A 224 -24.30 3.33 2.51
N HIS A 225 -23.38 2.61 1.86
CA HIS A 225 -22.06 2.32 2.39
C HIS A 225 -21.12 3.54 2.30
N PRO A 226 -20.43 3.97 3.38
CA PRO A 226 -19.79 5.29 3.45
C PRO A 226 -18.48 5.43 2.65
N CYS A 227 -17.69 4.37 2.51
CA CYS A 227 -16.29 4.48 2.06
C CYS A 227 -16.08 5.15 0.70
N GLY A 228 -16.99 4.94 -0.28
CA GLY A 228 -16.85 5.55 -1.61
C GLY A 228 -16.99 7.07 -1.56
N ARG A 229 -18.05 7.57 -0.92
CA ARG A 229 -18.28 9.02 -0.77
C ARG A 229 -17.22 9.68 0.11
N CYS A 230 -16.83 9.02 1.21
CA CYS A 230 -15.75 9.51 2.07
C CYS A 230 -14.42 9.61 1.30
N SER A 231 -14.09 8.62 0.47
CA SER A 231 -12.88 8.64 -0.36
C SER A 231 -12.90 9.81 -1.35
N ASN A 232 -14.04 10.11 -1.96
CA ASN A 232 -14.17 11.22 -2.91
C ASN A 232 -13.92 12.58 -2.24
N ILE A 233 -14.52 12.83 -1.08
CA ILE A 233 -14.31 14.08 -0.32
C ILE A 233 -12.83 14.26 0.04
N ILE A 234 -12.18 13.19 0.51
CA ILE A 234 -10.76 13.19 0.85
C ILE A 234 -9.92 13.50 -0.39
N GLU A 235 -10.19 12.83 -1.51
CA GLU A 235 -9.47 13.00 -2.77
C GLU A 235 -9.59 14.43 -3.30
N GLU A 236 -10.80 14.98 -3.38
CA GLU A 236 -11.03 16.36 -3.81
C GLU A 236 -10.32 17.38 -2.91
N THR A 237 -10.36 17.18 -1.58
CA THR A 237 -9.70 18.06 -0.62
C THR A 237 -8.19 18.09 -0.84
N LEU A 238 -7.59 16.92 -1.07
CA LEU A 238 -6.15 16.78 -1.33
C LEU A 238 -5.75 17.44 -2.65
N PHE A 239 -6.50 17.22 -3.73
CA PHE A 239 -6.20 17.84 -5.03
C PHE A 239 -6.39 19.36 -5.01
N LYS A 240 -7.43 19.87 -4.33
CA LYS A 240 -7.59 21.33 -4.11
C LYS A 240 -6.40 21.93 -3.35
N TYR A 241 -5.91 21.23 -2.32
CA TYR A 241 -4.71 21.64 -1.61
C TYR A 241 -3.48 21.61 -2.53
N ALA A 242 -3.30 20.56 -3.33
CA ALA A 242 -2.19 20.41 -4.27
C ALA A 242 -2.11 21.57 -5.28
N ILE A 243 -3.24 21.96 -5.86
CA ILE A 243 -3.36 23.12 -6.75
C ILE A 243 -2.91 24.40 -6.02
N LYS A 244 -3.46 24.65 -4.82
CA LYS A 244 -3.17 25.86 -4.04
C LYS A 244 -1.67 26.01 -3.71
N HIS A 245 -0.98 24.89 -3.54
CA HIS A 245 0.43 24.84 -3.19
C HIS A 245 1.37 24.61 -4.39
N ASN A 246 0.84 24.61 -5.63
CA ASN A 246 1.59 24.35 -6.87
C ASN A 246 2.38 23.03 -6.82
N ILE A 247 1.75 21.97 -6.29
CA ILE A 247 2.30 20.61 -6.22
C ILE A 247 1.47 19.72 -7.16
N ASN A 248 2.12 19.08 -8.13
CA ASN A 248 1.44 18.33 -9.18
C ASN A 248 1.30 16.83 -8.92
N ILE A 249 1.90 16.28 -7.85
CA ILE A 249 1.79 14.87 -7.48
C ILE A 249 1.12 14.72 -6.11
N VAL A 250 0.07 13.91 -6.06
CA VAL A 250 -0.59 13.45 -4.83
C VAL A 250 -0.40 11.94 -4.69
N ILE A 251 0.26 11.54 -3.61
CA ILE A 251 0.62 10.16 -3.30
C ILE A 251 -0.42 9.53 -2.38
N PHE A 252 -0.87 8.33 -2.72
CA PHE A 252 -1.81 7.53 -1.94
C PHE A 252 -1.21 6.17 -1.53
N GLY A 253 -1.85 5.55 -0.53
CA GLY A 253 -1.52 4.21 -0.04
C GLY A 253 -2.32 3.09 -0.69
N ASP A 254 -2.92 3.30 -1.86
CA ASP A 254 -3.68 2.26 -2.56
C ASP A 254 -2.73 1.17 -3.09
N MET A 255 -3.17 -0.08 -2.97
CA MET A 255 -2.45 -1.29 -3.39
C MET A 255 -3.06 -1.95 -4.63
N LEU A 256 -4.21 -1.47 -5.12
CA LEU A 256 -4.96 -2.11 -6.20
C LEU A 256 -4.61 -1.59 -7.59
N SER A 257 -4.20 -0.33 -7.70
CA SER A 257 -3.89 0.34 -8.98
C SER A 257 -2.49 -0.04 -9.49
N THR A 258 -2.19 -1.33 -9.62
CA THR A 258 -0.88 -1.84 -10.03
C THR A 258 -0.64 -1.65 -11.53
N GLY A 259 0.61 -1.78 -11.99
CA GLY A 259 0.95 -1.76 -13.40
C GLY A 259 0.76 -0.39 -14.04
N SER A 260 0.08 -0.35 -15.19
CA SER A 260 -0.11 0.86 -16.01
C SER A 260 -0.97 1.95 -15.35
N GLN A 261 -1.67 1.63 -14.26
CA GLN A 261 -2.53 2.56 -13.52
C GLN A 261 -1.90 3.06 -12.21
N CYS A 262 -0.61 2.78 -11.99
CA CYS A 262 0.06 3.19 -10.75
C CYS A 262 0.25 4.71 -10.65
N ILE A 263 0.30 5.39 -11.79
CA ILE A 263 0.27 6.85 -11.91
C ILE A 263 -0.79 7.27 -12.92
N THR A 264 -1.69 8.18 -12.55
CA THR A 264 -2.79 8.62 -13.42
C THR A 264 -3.00 10.12 -13.35
N LYS A 265 -3.43 10.71 -14.47
CA LYS A 265 -3.81 12.14 -14.53
C LYS A 265 -5.16 12.33 -13.84
N HIS A 266 -5.22 13.22 -12.86
CA HIS A 266 -6.45 13.62 -12.22
C HIS A 266 -7.12 14.72 -13.06
N LYS A 267 -8.36 14.47 -13.48
CA LYS A 267 -9.19 15.45 -14.18
C LYS A 267 -9.87 16.33 -13.13
N ALA A 268 -9.21 17.40 -12.70
CA ALA A 268 -9.88 18.41 -11.88
C ALA A 268 -10.73 19.31 -12.79
N ASP A 269 -12.00 19.48 -12.45
CA ASP A 269 -12.84 20.53 -13.02
C ASP A 269 -12.49 21.84 -12.31
N CYS A 270 -11.48 22.56 -12.82
CA CYS A 270 -10.97 23.79 -12.21
C CYS A 270 -11.89 25.02 -12.42
N THR A 271 -13.08 24.82 -13.00
CA THR A 271 -14.03 25.88 -13.34
C THR A 271 -14.50 26.68 -12.12
N GLU A 272 -14.68 26.05 -10.95
CA GLU A 272 -15.11 26.74 -9.72
C GLU A 272 -14.00 27.59 -9.05
N LEU A 273 -12.72 27.23 -9.21
CA LEU A 273 -11.60 28.00 -8.63
C LEU A 273 -11.44 29.36 -9.32
N ASN A 274 -11.76 29.46 -10.61
CA ASN A 274 -11.68 30.69 -11.39
C ASN A 274 -12.73 31.74 -10.97
N ASN A 275 -13.91 31.33 -10.51
CA ASN A 275 -14.99 32.26 -10.17
C ASN A 275 -14.75 32.97 -8.82
N ASN A 276 -14.16 32.29 -7.83
CA ASN A 276 -13.81 32.89 -6.54
C ASN A 276 -12.61 33.85 -6.62
N TYR A 277 -11.75 33.70 -7.62
CA TYR A 277 -10.67 34.66 -7.89
C TYR A 277 -11.17 35.91 -8.61
N LYS A 278 -12.18 35.78 -9.49
CA LYS A 278 -12.79 36.93 -10.18
C LYS A 278 -13.66 37.80 -9.27
N SER A 279 -14.35 37.23 -8.29
CA SER A 279 -15.23 38.03 -7.40
C SER A 279 -14.51 38.82 -6.31
N LYS A 280 -13.20 38.59 -6.10
CA LYS A 280 -12.38 39.33 -5.12
C LYS A 280 -11.48 40.41 -5.71
N ASN A 281 -11.38 40.51 -7.03
CA ASN A 281 -10.53 41.46 -7.73
C ASN A 281 -11.32 42.41 -8.65
N GLU A 282 -12.46 42.90 -8.19
CA GLU A 282 -12.97 44.18 -8.67
C GLU A 282 -12.19 45.26 -7.92
N TYR A 283 -11.13 45.78 -8.57
CA TYR A 283 -10.52 47.12 -8.45
C TYR A 283 -9.02 47.07 -8.79
N ASN A 284 -8.76 47.39 -10.07
CA ASN A 284 -7.58 48.02 -10.65
C ASN A 284 -6.21 47.32 -10.74
N THR A 285 -5.76 47.28 -12.01
CA THR A 285 -4.39 47.45 -12.54
C THR A 285 -3.34 46.38 -12.25
N LEU A 286 -3.13 45.47 -13.21
CA LEU A 286 -1.85 45.25 -13.91
C LEU A 286 -1.96 44.04 -14.86
N ASN A 287 -1.74 44.30 -16.15
CA ASN A 287 -1.54 43.32 -17.21
C ASN A 287 -0.20 42.60 -17.01
N SER A 288 -0.13 41.61 -16.11
CA SER A 288 0.98 40.64 -16.07
C SER A 288 0.65 39.30 -15.40
N TYR A 289 -0.61 38.89 -15.32
CA TYR A 289 -0.99 37.52 -14.94
C TYR A 289 -1.66 36.82 -16.12
N GLN A 290 -0.88 36.62 -17.18
CA GLN A 290 -1.24 35.74 -18.28
C GLN A 290 -1.22 34.29 -17.79
N ASN A 291 -2.39 33.64 -17.85
CA ASN A 291 -2.61 32.21 -17.99
C ASN A 291 -1.78 31.29 -17.07
N HIS A 292 -2.29 30.98 -15.88
CA HIS A 292 -1.95 29.70 -15.25
C HIS A 292 -2.44 28.57 -16.17
N GLU A 293 -1.56 28.04 -17.01
CA GLU A 293 -1.74 26.72 -17.59
C GLU A 293 -2.16 25.77 -16.46
N LEU A 294 -3.27 25.06 -16.67
CA LEU A 294 -3.76 24.03 -15.75
C LEU A 294 -2.60 23.09 -15.42
N SER A 295 -2.00 23.23 -14.24
CA SER A 295 -0.97 22.31 -13.80
C SER A 295 -1.59 20.92 -13.74
N GLU A 296 -1.20 20.04 -14.67
CA GLU A 296 -1.70 18.69 -14.70
C GLU A 296 -1.43 18.01 -13.36
N LEU A 297 -2.48 17.58 -12.67
CA LEU A 297 -2.37 16.90 -11.38
C LEU A 297 -2.30 15.40 -11.61
N TYR A 298 -1.52 14.72 -10.78
CA TYR A 298 -1.28 13.30 -10.90
C TYR A 298 -1.48 12.58 -9.58
N ARG A 299 -2.18 11.45 -9.64
CA ARG A 299 -2.29 10.47 -8.56
C ARG A 299 -1.17 9.46 -8.70
N LEU A 300 -0.38 9.24 -7.65
CA LEU A 300 0.63 8.19 -7.59
C LEU A 300 0.31 7.22 -6.44
N ASN A 301 0.12 5.94 -6.75
CA ASN A 301 -0.17 4.91 -5.75
C ASN A 301 1.11 4.11 -5.45
N LEU A 302 1.97 4.62 -4.55
CA LEU A 302 3.30 4.06 -4.31
C LEU A 302 3.33 2.55 -3.97
N PRO A 303 2.45 2.02 -3.09
CA PRO A 303 2.44 0.59 -2.81
C PRO A 303 2.10 -0.23 -4.06
N ALA A 304 1.08 0.20 -4.82
CA ALA A 304 0.67 -0.47 -6.04
C ALA A 304 1.74 -0.41 -7.15
N THR A 305 2.52 0.68 -7.24
CA THR A 305 3.65 0.78 -8.17
C THR A 305 4.65 -0.38 -7.97
N LEU A 306 4.87 -0.80 -6.73
CA LEU A 306 5.86 -1.83 -6.36
C LEU A 306 5.25 -3.23 -6.23
N SER A 307 3.96 -3.42 -6.56
CA SER A 307 3.23 -4.68 -6.33
C SER A 307 3.48 -5.27 -4.93
N ILE A 308 3.49 -4.41 -3.91
CA ILE A 308 3.82 -4.80 -2.54
C ILE A 308 2.63 -5.49 -1.86
N GLY A 309 2.90 -6.50 -1.03
CA GLY A 309 1.91 -7.14 -0.17
C GLY A 309 1.76 -6.45 1.19
N LYS A 310 0.63 -6.70 1.87
CA LYS A 310 0.33 -6.12 3.19
C LYS A 310 1.32 -6.56 4.27
N GLU A 311 1.86 -7.77 4.16
CA GLU A 311 2.85 -8.26 5.10
C GLU A 311 4.16 -7.47 5.01
N GLU A 312 4.64 -7.19 3.79
CA GLU A 312 5.84 -6.38 3.56
C GLU A 312 5.67 -4.95 4.11
N ILE A 313 4.50 -4.34 3.90
CA ILE A 313 4.14 -3.03 4.47
C ILE A 313 4.19 -3.07 6.01
N LYS A 314 3.58 -4.08 6.63
CA LYS A 314 3.57 -4.22 8.10
C LYS A 314 4.98 -4.41 8.66
N ASN A 315 5.80 -5.24 8.01
CA ASN A 315 7.17 -5.49 8.43
C ASN A 315 8.00 -4.19 8.36
N THR A 316 7.87 -3.44 7.29
CA THR A 316 8.58 -2.16 7.10
C THR A 316 8.12 -1.10 8.11
N THR A 317 6.81 -0.90 8.25
CA THR A 317 6.25 0.16 9.13
C THR A 317 6.47 -0.12 10.62
N LYS A 318 6.69 -1.38 11.01
CA LYS A 318 7.05 -1.74 12.39
C LYS A 318 8.36 -1.09 12.86
N TYR A 319 9.37 -0.95 12.00
CA TYR A 319 10.62 -0.22 12.32
C TYR A 319 10.40 1.27 12.61
N PHE A 320 9.27 1.80 12.13
CA PHE A 320 8.85 3.18 12.37
C PHE A 320 7.89 3.32 13.55
N ASN A 321 7.73 2.27 14.36
CA ASN A 321 6.85 2.21 15.55
C ASN A 321 5.38 2.50 15.23
N ILE A 322 4.93 2.20 14.00
CA ILE A 322 3.52 2.32 13.63
C ILE A 322 2.74 1.17 14.26
N LYS A 323 1.78 1.51 15.12
CA LYS A 323 0.92 0.51 15.75
C LYS A 323 -0.11 0.04 14.73
N SER A 324 -0.19 -1.27 14.50
CA SER A 324 -1.27 -1.85 13.71
C SER A 324 -2.59 -1.69 14.44
N ILE A 325 -3.60 -1.22 13.74
CA ILE A 325 -4.95 -1.05 14.27
C ILE A 325 -5.75 -2.30 13.87
N PRO A 326 -6.32 -3.04 14.84
CA PRO A 326 -7.01 -4.29 14.55
C PRO A 326 -8.34 -4.05 13.86
N GLY A 327 -8.75 -5.04 13.06
CA GLY A 327 -10.04 -5.03 12.36
C GLY A 327 -10.03 -4.28 11.03
N PHE A 328 -11.18 -4.29 10.37
CA PHE A 328 -11.38 -3.63 9.07
C PHE A 328 -12.23 -2.37 9.21
N GLY A 329 -11.76 -1.29 8.58
CA GLY A 329 -12.49 -0.02 8.46
C GLY A 329 -12.34 0.92 9.66
N CYS A 330 -13.04 2.05 9.58
CA CYS A 330 -13.11 3.05 10.65
C CYS A 330 -14.33 2.80 11.57
N PRO A 331 -14.41 3.47 12.73
CA PRO A 331 -15.55 3.29 13.65
C PRO A 331 -16.93 3.60 13.03
N LEU A 332 -17.02 4.58 12.13
CA LEU A 332 -18.26 4.83 11.37
C LEU A 332 -18.71 3.56 10.63
N LEU A 333 -17.79 2.89 9.94
CA LEU A 333 -18.12 1.69 9.19
C LEU A 333 -18.52 0.53 10.12
N PHE A 334 -17.88 0.43 11.29
CA PHE A 334 -18.26 -0.54 12.31
C PHE A 334 -19.70 -0.33 12.77
N GLU A 335 -20.10 0.91 13.09
CA GLU A 335 -21.46 1.22 13.49
C GLU A 335 -22.48 0.96 12.37
N VAL A 336 -22.12 1.29 11.13
CA VAL A 336 -22.94 0.97 9.95
C VAL A 336 -23.13 -0.54 9.80
N HIS A 337 -22.06 -1.34 9.92
CA HIS A 337 -22.15 -2.80 9.85
C HIS A 337 -22.96 -3.42 10.99
N LYS A 338 -22.94 -2.79 12.18
CA LYS A 338 -23.72 -3.22 13.35
C LYS A 338 -25.22 -2.97 13.13
N LYS A 339 -25.60 -1.78 12.64
CA LYS A 339 -27.00 -1.43 12.36
C LYS A 339 -27.55 -2.09 11.10
N TYR A 340 -26.72 -2.24 10.07
CA TYR A 340 -27.10 -2.75 8.76
C TYR A 340 -26.15 -3.88 8.30
N PRO A 341 -26.29 -5.11 8.84
CA PRO A 341 -25.39 -6.23 8.56
C PRO A 341 -25.25 -6.58 7.07
N HIS A 342 -26.28 -6.34 6.26
CA HIS A 342 -26.22 -6.57 4.80
C HIS A 342 -25.14 -5.71 4.10
N MET A 343 -24.77 -4.56 4.68
CA MET A 343 -23.70 -3.70 4.13
C MET A 343 -22.30 -4.30 4.29
N LYS A 344 -22.12 -5.30 5.18
CA LYS A 344 -20.84 -6.03 5.31
C LYS A 344 -20.41 -6.65 3.99
N LYS A 345 -21.35 -7.04 3.12
CA LYS A 345 -21.08 -7.62 1.80
C LYS A 345 -20.15 -6.72 0.97
N PHE A 346 -20.34 -5.40 0.98
CA PHE A 346 -19.51 -4.46 0.20
C PHE A 346 -18.07 -4.39 0.74
N SER A 347 -17.92 -4.41 2.06
CA SER A 347 -16.61 -4.48 2.71
C SER A 347 -15.90 -5.81 2.46
N ILE A 348 -16.63 -6.93 2.54
CA ILE A 348 -16.10 -8.26 2.19
C ILE A 348 -15.67 -8.29 0.72
N GLN A 349 -16.47 -7.75 -0.20
CA GLN A 349 -16.11 -7.64 -1.61
C GLN A 349 -14.81 -6.86 -1.82
N ARG A 350 -14.59 -5.77 -1.06
CA ARG A 350 -13.33 -5.03 -1.10
C ARG A 350 -12.17 -5.89 -0.62
N ILE A 351 -12.31 -6.56 0.53
CA ILE A 351 -11.27 -7.44 1.07
C ILE A 351 -10.90 -8.52 0.04
N LEU A 352 -11.90 -9.22 -0.51
CA LEU A 352 -11.69 -10.26 -1.52
C LEU A 352 -11.04 -9.73 -2.80
N ARG A 353 -11.32 -8.48 -3.19
CA ARG A 353 -10.65 -7.83 -4.32
C ARG A 353 -9.16 -7.60 -4.06
N GLU A 354 -8.82 -7.13 -2.86
CA GLU A 354 -7.42 -6.97 -2.42
C GLU A 354 -6.71 -8.33 -2.26
N THR A 355 -7.44 -9.39 -1.87
CA THR A 355 -6.90 -10.76 -1.87
C THR A 355 -6.64 -11.26 -3.29
N ARG A 356 -7.59 -11.08 -4.20
CA ARG A 356 -7.47 -11.51 -5.60
C ARG A 356 -6.33 -10.80 -6.31
N SER A 357 -6.04 -9.54 -5.96
CA SER A 357 -4.93 -8.79 -6.54
C SER A 357 -3.56 -9.18 -5.99
N GLY A 358 -3.50 -10.04 -4.96
CA GLY A 358 -2.26 -10.40 -4.27
C GLY A 358 -1.76 -9.34 -3.28
N ALA A 359 -2.57 -8.33 -2.96
CA ALA A 359 -2.23 -7.33 -1.94
C ALA A 359 -2.43 -7.88 -0.52
N LEU A 360 -3.44 -8.74 -0.34
CA LEU A 360 -3.69 -9.46 0.91
C LEU A 360 -3.48 -10.96 0.72
N GLU A 361 -2.84 -11.59 1.69
CA GLU A 361 -2.83 -13.05 1.78
C GLU A 361 -4.18 -13.59 2.27
N PRO A 362 -4.59 -14.82 1.90
CA PRO A 362 -5.87 -15.41 2.31
C PRO A 362 -6.10 -15.39 3.83
N GLY A 363 -5.06 -15.64 4.63
CA GLY A 363 -5.16 -15.57 6.09
C GLY A 363 -5.46 -14.15 6.60
N GLN A 364 -4.82 -13.13 6.00
CA GLN A 364 -5.08 -11.73 6.35
C GLN A 364 -6.50 -11.31 5.95
N ALA A 365 -6.97 -11.76 4.80
CA ALA A 365 -8.33 -11.53 4.35
C ALA A 365 -9.36 -12.16 5.31
N LEU A 366 -9.10 -13.39 5.74
CA LEU A 366 -9.92 -14.09 6.72
C LEU A 366 -9.99 -13.33 8.04
N ASP A 367 -8.86 -12.87 8.57
CA ASP A 367 -8.81 -12.07 9.82
C ASP A 367 -9.66 -10.79 9.72
N LEU A 368 -9.57 -10.08 8.59
CA LEU A 368 -10.35 -8.87 8.35
C LEU A 368 -11.85 -9.17 8.25
N ILE A 369 -12.25 -10.23 7.54
CA ILE A 369 -13.65 -10.66 7.44
C ILE A 369 -14.17 -11.09 8.82
N TRP A 370 -13.38 -11.85 9.57
CA TRP A 370 -13.74 -12.34 10.89
C TRP A 370 -13.91 -11.20 11.90
N SER A 371 -13.19 -10.10 11.72
CA SER A 371 -13.34 -8.90 12.57
C SER A 371 -14.75 -8.30 12.56
N PHE A 372 -15.56 -8.57 11.53
CA PHE A 372 -16.96 -8.13 11.49
C PHE A 372 -17.91 -8.90 12.42
N TYR A 373 -17.44 -10.00 13.00
CA TYR A 373 -18.24 -10.89 13.84
C TYR A 373 -17.74 -10.96 15.28
N LYS A 374 -16.54 -10.43 15.56
CA LYS A 374 -16.05 -10.28 16.92
C LYS A 374 -16.92 -9.24 17.63
N LYS A 375 -17.58 -9.64 18.72
CA LYS A 375 -18.21 -8.69 19.66
C LYS A 375 -17.06 -7.95 20.38
N SER A 376 -17.02 -6.64 20.23
CA SER A 376 -16.20 -5.72 21.02
C SER A 376 -16.71 -5.63 22.45
#